data_AF-A0A968SBG5-F1
#
_entry.id   AF-A0A968SBG5-F1
#
_cell.length_a   1.000
_cell.length_b   1.000
_cell.length_c   1.000
_cell.angle_alpha   90.00
_cell.angle_beta   90.00
_cell.angle_gamma   90.00
#
_symmetry.space_group_name_H-M   'P 1'
#
loop_
_entity.id
_entity.type
_entity.pdbx_description
1 polymer ?
#
loop_
_entity_poly.entity_id
_entity_poly.type
_entity_poly.pdbx_seq_one_letter_code
_entity_poly.pdbx_strand_id
1 'polypeptide(L)' 'MLEIPKQYILDDQQRPLAVQIPIEVYNQIEEILEDFGLAKLMEEVKNDELLSGNAAYSYYKLLKTENVES' A
#
# COMPACT_ATOMS: atom_id res chain seq x y z
N MET A 1 -0.82 6.00 21.07
CA MET A 1 -1.02 4.79 20.26
C MET A 1 -2.52 4.68 20.04
N LEU A 2 -2.99 4.53 18.79
CA LEU A 2 -4.42 4.31 18.56
C LEU A 2 -4.83 3.02 19.27
N GLU A 3 -5.92 3.07 20.03
CA GLU A 3 -6.49 1.86 20.62
C GLU A 3 -7.19 1.08 19.52
N ILE A 4 -6.55 -0.01 19.08
CA ILE A 4 -7.11 -0.94 18.10
C ILE A 4 -7.94 -1.97 18.87
N PRO A 5 -9.29 -1.95 18.76
CA PRO A 5 -10.12 -2.96 19.39
C PRO A 5 -9.78 -4.32 18.78
N LYS A 6 -9.34 -5.25 19.61
CA LYS A 6 -8.85 -6.56 19.17
C LYS A 6 -9.23 -7.66 20.13
N GLN A 7 -9.45 -8.84 19.57
CA GLN A 7 -9.68 -10.07 20.31
C GLN A 7 -8.62 -11.08 19.92
N TYR A 8 -8.11 -11.84 20.89
CA TYR A 8 -7.16 -12.90 20.64
C TYR A 8 -7.91 -14.22 20.47
N ILE A 9 -7.64 -14.91 19.37
CA ILE A 9 -8.06 -16.29 19.15
C ILE A 9 -6.92 -17.16 19.65
N LEU A 10 -7.20 -18.02 20.63
CA LEU A 10 -6.22 -18.91 21.26
C LEU A 10 -6.37 -20.33 20.73
N ASP A 11 -5.28 -21.08 20.70
CA ASP A 11 -5.30 -22.53 20.47
C ASP A 11 -5.61 -23.32 21.75
N ASP A 12 -5.65 -24.65 21.66
CA ASP A 12 -5.94 -25.55 22.79
C ASP A 12 -4.92 -25.45 23.93
N GLN A 13 -3.74 -24.89 23.67
CA GLN A 13 -2.66 -24.69 24.65
C GLN A 13 -2.66 -23.25 25.20
N GLN A 14 -3.75 -22.50 24.96
CA GLN A 14 -3.89 -21.08 25.32
C GLN A 14 -2.85 -20.16 24.67
N ARG A 15 -2.27 -20.56 23.54
CA ARG A 15 -1.31 -19.73 22.82
C ARG A 15 -2.05 -18.88 21.79
N PRO A 16 -1.69 -17.59 21.62
CA PRO A 16 -2.29 -16.75 20.60
C PRO A 16 -2.06 -17.33 19.20
N LEU A 17 -3.15 -17.63 18.51
CA LEU A 17 -3.16 -18.16 17.15
C LEU A 17 -3.43 -17.04 16.13
N ALA A 18 -4.39 -16.17 16.44
CA ALA A 18 -4.77 -15.05 15.58
C ALA A 18 -5.27 -13.86 16.37
N VAL A 19 -5.32 -12.70 15.70
CA VAL A 19 -5.97 -11.50 16.20
C VAL A 19 -7.17 -11.20 15.31
N GLN A 20 -8.34 -11.05 15.92
CA GLN A 20 -9.54 -10.60 15.26
C GLN A 20 -9.75 -9.11 15.55
N ILE A 21 -10.00 -8.34 14.50
CA ILE A 21 -10.35 -6.92 14.57
C ILE A 21 -11.62 -6.68 13.75
N PRO A 22 -12.40 -5.61 14.04
CA PRO A 22 -13.49 -5.19 13.17
C PRO A 22 -12.98 -4.91 11.75
N ILE A 23 -13.80 -5.21 10.74
CA ILE A 23 -13.40 -5.06 9.33
C ILE A 23 -13.12 -3.59 8.99
N GLU A 24 -13.83 -2.66 9.62
CA GLU A 24 -13.64 -1.22 9.46
C GLU A 24 -12.25 -0.79 9.95
N VAL A 25 -11.79 -1.39 11.05
CA VAL A 25 -10.47 -1.11 11.62
C VAL A 25 -9.36 -1.73 10.75
N TYR A 26 -9.59 -2.93 10.22
CA TYR A 26 -8.67 -3.53 9.23
C TYR A 26 -8.51 -2.63 8.01
N ASN A 27 -9.61 -2.19 7.40
CA ASN A 27 -9.57 -1.31 6.23
C ASN A 27 -8.86 0.02 6.52
N GLN A 28 -9.07 0.60 7.71
CA GLN A 28 -8.37 1.82 8.10
C GLN A 28 -6.85 1.60 8.23
N ILE A 29 -6.42 0.42 8.71
CA ILE A 29 -5.00 0.08 8.78
C ILE A 29 -4.42 -0.04 7.37
N GLU A 30 -5.11 -0.72 6.47
CA GLU A 30 -4.67 -0.85 5.06
C GLU A 30 -4.55 0.53 4.40
N GLU A 31 -5.57 1.39 4.51
CA GLU A 31 -5.56 2.75 3.96
C GLU A 31 -4.34 3.55 4.46
N ILE A 32 -4.08 3.53 5.77
CA ILE A 32 -2.93 4.24 6.34
C ILE A 32 -1.60 3.69 5.81
N LEU A 33 -1.48 2.37 5.68
CA LEU A 33 -0.25 1.74 5.17
C LEU A 33 -0.03 2.05 3.69
N GLU A 34 -1.08 1.98 2.87
CA GLU A 34 -1.05 2.32 1.45
C GLU A 34 -0.71 3.80 1.23
N ASP A 35 -1.40 4.70 1.94
CA ASP A 35 -1.16 6.14 1.87
C ASP A 35 0.27 6.49 2.28
N PHE A 36 0.77 5.87 3.36
CA PHE A 36 2.14 6.08 3.80
C PHE A 36 3.15 5.57 2.76
N GLY A 37 2.94 4.38 2.22
CA GLY A 37 3.79 3.82 1.17
C GLY A 37 3.81 4.70 -0.07
N LEU A 38 2.64 5.14 -0.54
CA LEU A 38 2.50 6.05 -1.67
C LEU A 38 3.20 7.39 -1.41
N ALA A 39 3.01 7.99 -0.22
CA ALA A 39 3.68 9.23 0.14
C ALA A 39 5.21 9.09 0.13
N LYS A 40 5.75 7.93 0.53
CA LYS A 40 7.20 7.65 0.44
C LYS A 40 7.67 7.56 -1.00
N LEU A 41 6.96 6.82 -1.85
CA LEU A 41 7.28 6.73 -3.28
C LEU A 41 7.23 8.09 -3.97
N MET A 42 6.26 8.94 -3.60
CA MET A 42 6.16 10.31 -4.12
C MET A 42 7.33 11.20 -3.67
N GLU A 43 7.80 11.04 -2.43
CA GLU A 43 8.97 11.79 -1.94
C GLU A 43 10.26 11.36 -2.63
N GLU A 44 10.41 10.07 -2.97
CA GLU A 44 11.58 9.55 -3.70
C GLU A 44 11.74 10.20 -5.08
N VAL A 45 10.64 10.49 -5.77
CA VAL A 45 10.62 11.09 -7.13
C VAL A 45 10.38 12.60 -7.13
N LYS A 46 10.39 13.25 -5.96
CA LYS A 46 9.99 14.66 -5.82
C LYS A 46 10.84 15.64 -6.63
N ASN A 47 12.10 15.31 -6.88
CA ASN A 47 13.03 16.14 -7.63
C ASN A 47 13.20 15.66 -9.08
N ASP A 48 12.47 14.63 -9.50
CA ASP A 48 12.50 14.13 -10.87
C ASP A 48 11.82 15.13 -11.83
N GLU A 49 12.11 14.97 -13.11
CA GLU A 49 11.52 15.82 -14.15
C GLU A 49 9.99 15.67 -14.21
N LEU A 50 9.29 16.80 -14.11
CA LEU A 50 7.85 16.84 -14.33
C LEU A 50 7.53 16.81 -15.82
N LEU A 51 6.90 15.72 -16.27
CA LEU A 51 6.45 15.58 -17.64
C LEU A 51 5.11 16.29 -17.86
N SER A 52 4.95 16.94 -19.02
CA SER A 52 3.63 17.34 -19.50
C SER A 52 2.73 16.12 -19.73
N GLY A 53 1.41 16.29 -19.69
CA GLY A 53 0.46 15.17 -19.89
C GLY A 53 0.71 14.36 -21.18
N ASN A 54 1.06 15.04 -22.28
CA ASN A 54 1.39 14.37 -23.55
C ASN A 54 2.71 13.59 -23.49
N ALA A 55 3.72 14.15 -22.83
CA ALA A 55 5.02 13.50 -22.64
C ALA A 55 4.89 12.28 -21.71
N ALA A 56 4.16 12.43 -20.60
CA ALA A 56 3.86 11.34 -19.67
C ALA A 56 3.10 10.19 -20.35
N TYR A 57 2.09 10.51 -21.16
CA TYR A 57 1.33 9.49 -21.90
C TYR A 57 2.21 8.73 -22.90
N SER A 58 3.07 9.44 -23.64
CA SER A 58 3.99 8.84 -24.61
C SER A 58 5.02 7.96 -23.92
N TYR A 59 5.59 8.43 -22.81
CA TYR A 59 6.53 7.70 -21.99
C TYR A 59 5.91 6.41 -21.40
N TYR A 60 4.69 6.50 -20.86
CA TYR A 60 3.99 5.33 -20.35
C TYR A 60 3.71 4.26 -21.43
N LYS A 61 3.40 4.69 -22.65
CA LYS A 61 3.20 3.78 -23.79
C LYS A 61 4.50 3.08 -24.21
N LEU A 62 5.62 3.78 -24.18
CA LEU A 62 6.96 3.20 -24.40
C LEU A 62 7.28 2.15 -23.34
N LEU A 63 7.13 2.48 -22.05
CA LEU A 63 7.36 1.54 -20.95
C LEU A 63 6.54 0.25 -21.07
N LYS A 64 5.29 0.34 -21.52
CA LYS A 64 4.46 -0.85 -21.79
C LYS A 64 4.92 -1.67 -22.98
N THR A 65 5.55 -1.04 -23.97
CA THR A 65 6.01 -1.76 -25.17
C THR A 65 7.36 -2.44 -24.90
N GLU A 66 8.20 -1.85 -24.04
CA GLU A 66 9.52 -2.37 -23.67
C GLU A 66 9.47 -3.47 -22.60
N ASN A 67 8.48 -3.44 -21.69
CA ASN A 67 8.37 -4.41 -20.58
C ASN A 67 7.32 -5.52 -20.81
N VAL A 68 6.77 -5.66 -22.01
CA VAL A 68 6.03 -6.86 -22.40
C VAL A 68 7.04 -7.81 -23.05
N GLU A 69 7.53 -8.79 -22.28
CA GLU A 69 8.17 -9.96 -22.87
C GLU A 69 7.20 -10.54 -23.92
N SER A 70 7.73 -10.79 -25.13
CA SER A 70 7.00 -11.47 -26.20
C SER A 70 6.65 -12.91 -25.85
#